data_AF-F8ANK5-F1
#
_entry.id   AF-F8ANK5-F1
#
_cell.length_a   1.000
_cell.length_b   1.000
_cell.length_c   1.000
_cell.angle_alpha   90.00
_cell.angle_beta   90.00
_cell.angle_gamma   90.00
#
_symmetry.space_group_name_H-M   'P 1'
#
loop_
_entity.id
_entity.type
_entity.pdbx_description
1 polymer ?
#
loop_
_entity_poly.entity_id
_entity_poly.type
_entity_poly.pdbx_seq_one_letter_code
_entity_poly.pdbx_strand_id
1 'polypeptide(L)'
;MITLEMKIPSNENIVKSLEVDDIKNGLIIKTTYNKNLKNLELLVKTNTIGSLKNILDDYFVNYNMVMDIIEINEKNDNKIIK
;
A
#
# COMPACT_ATOMS: atom_id res chain seq x y z
N MET A 1 -17.16 -14.77 -3.95
CA MET A 1 -15.94 -13.95 -4.11
C MET A 1 -16.05 -12.77 -3.18
N ILE A 2 -15.04 -12.57 -2.34
CA ILE A 2 -14.96 -11.48 -1.35
C ILE A 2 -14.20 -10.33 -2.00
N THR A 3 -14.70 -9.11 -1.83
CA THR A 3 -14.08 -7.88 -2.32
C THR A 3 -13.89 -6.93 -1.15
N LEU A 4 -12.69 -6.38 -1.03
CA LEU A 4 -12.36 -5.31 -0.10
C LEU A 4 -11.78 -4.13 -0.86
N GLU A 5 -12.25 -2.94 -0.51
CA GLU A 5 -11.73 -1.67 -1.00
C GLU A 5 -11.33 -0.80 0.18
N MET A 6 -10.13 -0.24 0.15
CA MET A 6 -9.64 0.68 1.16
C MET A 6 -9.11 1.95 0.52
N LYS A 7 -9.33 3.08 1.20
CA LYS A 7 -8.82 4.40 0.80
C LYS A 7 -8.08 4.99 1.98
N ILE A 8 -6.78 5.26 1.81
CA ILE A 8 -5.91 5.74 2.88
C ILE A 8 -5.24 7.03 2.39
N PRO A 9 -5.30 8.13 3.16
CA PRO A 9 -4.50 9.32 2.89
C PRO A 9 -3.02 8.95 2.74
N SER A 10 -2.42 9.31 1.61
CA SER A 10 -1.05 8.93 1.29
C SER A 10 -0.44 9.86 0.25
N ASN A 11 0.87 9.78 0.05
CA ASN A 11 1.56 10.51 -1.00
C ASN A 11 1.92 9.60 -2.19
N GLU A 12 2.15 10.19 -3.36
CA GLU A 12 2.44 9.45 -4.59
C GLU A 12 3.67 8.54 -4.47
N ASN A 13 4.67 8.94 -3.68
CA ASN A 13 5.91 8.18 -3.51
C ASN A 13 5.66 6.88 -2.73
N ILE A 14 4.91 6.96 -1.62
CA ILE A 14 4.50 5.78 -0.82
C ILE A 14 3.71 4.82 -1.71
N VAL A 15 2.75 5.33 -2.48
CA VAL A 15 1.90 4.46 -3.31
C VAL A 15 2.70 3.77 -4.40
N LYS A 16 3.64 4.46 -5.05
CA LYS A 16 4.54 3.84 -6.04
C LYS A 16 5.41 2.75 -5.44
N SER A 17 5.88 2.93 -4.20
CA SER A 17 6.65 1.90 -3.50
C SER A 17 5.82 0.68 -3.08
N LEU A 18 4.50 0.83 -3.00
CA LEU A 18 3.54 -0.22 -2.64
C LEU A 18 2.71 -0.71 -3.84
N GLU A 19 3.07 -0.26 -5.05
CA GLU A 19 2.36 -0.60 -6.26
C GLU A 19 2.57 -2.10 -6.54
N VAL A 20 1.49 -2.86 -6.37
CA VAL A 20 1.43 -4.28 -6.67
C VAL A 20 0.25 -4.46 -7.60
N ASP A 21 0.50 -5.12 -8.73
CA ASP A 21 -0.53 -5.62 -9.64
C ASP A 21 -0.31 -7.13 -9.78
N ASP A 22 -1.02 -7.91 -8.97
CA ASP A 22 -0.99 -9.38 -9.03
C ASP A 22 -2.39 -9.90 -9.33
N ILE A 23 -2.52 -10.55 -10.48
CA ILE A 23 -3.74 -11.16 -10.97
C ILE A 23 -3.43 -12.65 -11.19
N LYS A 24 -3.91 -13.48 -10.26
CA LYS A 24 -3.85 -14.94 -10.35
C LYS A 24 -5.26 -15.50 -10.21
N ASN A 25 -5.51 -16.70 -10.71
CA ASN A 25 -6.85 -17.30 -10.71
C ASN A 25 -7.49 -17.26 -9.31
N GLY A 26 -8.50 -16.39 -9.13
CA GLY A 26 -9.21 -16.20 -7.86
C GLY A 26 -8.58 -15.23 -6.86
N LEU A 27 -7.53 -14.50 -7.25
CA LEU A 27 -6.85 -13.46 -6.47
C LEU A 27 -6.55 -12.24 -7.35
N ILE A 28 -7.04 -11.07 -6.91
CA ILE A 28 -6.70 -9.77 -7.50
C ILE A 28 -6.24 -8.87 -6.37
N ILE A 29 -5.05 -8.30 -6.49
CA ILE A 29 -4.52 -7.26 -5.59
C ILE A 29 -4.13 -6.08 -6.48
N LYS A 30 -4.71 -4.92 -6.23
CA LYS A 30 -4.43 -3.71 -7.01
C LYS A 30 -4.28 -2.52 -6.10
N THR A 31 -3.12 -1.87 -6.17
CA THR A 31 -2.82 -0.62 -5.48
C THR A 31 -2.75 0.52 -6.50
N THR A 32 -3.47 1.61 -6.28
CA THR A 32 -3.43 2.79 -7.17
C THR A 32 -3.41 4.10 -6.38
N TYR A 33 -2.89 5.16 -6.99
CA TYR A 33 -2.89 6.50 -6.38
C TYR A 33 -3.94 7.42 -7.02
N ASN A 34 -4.84 7.95 -6.20
CA ASN A 34 -5.80 8.96 -6.60
C ASN A 34 -5.20 10.37 -6.39
N LYS A 35 -4.71 10.98 -7.47
CA LYS A 35 -4.05 12.31 -7.43
C LYS A 35 -4.96 13.43 -6.93
N ASN A 36 -6.26 13.35 -7.21
CA ASN A 36 -7.22 14.39 -6.83
C ASN A 36 -7.50 14.36 -5.32
N LEU A 37 -7.63 13.16 -4.76
CA LEU A 37 -7.94 12.96 -3.34
C LEU A 37 -6.69 12.79 -2.47
N LYS A 38 -5.50 12.66 -3.08
CA LYS A 38 -4.23 12.34 -2.41
C LYS A 38 -4.36 11.09 -1.54
N ASN A 39 -4.94 10.04 -2.11
CA ASN A 39 -5.19 8.78 -1.42
C ASN A 39 -4.55 7.61 -2.17
N LEU A 40 -4.05 6.66 -1.40
CA LEU A 40 -3.84 5.30 -1.82
C LEU A 40 -5.20 4.58 -1.87
N GLU A 41 -5.46 3.86 -2.95
CA GLU A 41 -6.63 3.02 -3.14
C GLU A 41 -6.15 1.57 -3.29
N LEU A 42 -6.53 0.70 -2.35
CA LEU A 42 -6.26 -0.75 -2.40
C LEU A 42 -7.55 -1.49 -2.72
N LEU A 43 -7.49 -2.36 -3.73
CA LEU A 43 -8.53 -3.31 -4.07
C LEU A 43 -8.00 -4.73 -3.90
N VAL A 44 -8.68 -5.54 -3.09
CA VAL A 44 -8.40 -6.97 -2.95
C VAL A 44 -9.65 -7.77 -3.31
N LYS A 45 -9.53 -8.72 -4.24
CA LYS A 45 -10.56 -9.72 -4.52
C LYS A 45 -10.00 -11.11 -4.31
N THR A 46 -10.71 -11.93 -3.55
CA THR A 46 -10.30 -13.30 -3.25
C THR A 46 -11.48 -14.23 -3.02
N ASN A 47 -11.25 -15.54 -3.06
CA ASN A 47 -12.28 -16.54 -2.82
C ASN A 47 -12.43 -16.97 -1.35
N THR A 48 -11.46 -16.66 -0.49
CA THR A 48 -11.48 -17.09 0.92
C THR A 48 -11.14 -15.97 1.89
N ILE A 49 -11.70 -16.03 3.10
CA ILE A 49 -11.40 -15.07 4.18
C ILE A 49 -9.93 -15.23 4.64
N GLY A 50 -9.41 -16.46 4.66
CA GLY A 50 -8.02 -16.72 5.03
C GLY A 50 -7.02 -16.05 4.08
N SER A 51 -7.27 -16.14 2.77
CA SER A 51 -6.47 -15.42 1.78
C SER A 51 -6.55 -13.92 1.98
N LEU A 52 -7.74 -13.36 2.22
CA LEU A 52 -7.91 -11.92 2.48
C LEU A 52 -7.07 -11.47 3.68
N LYS A 53 -7.14 -12.21 4.79
CA LYS A 53 -6.36 -11.91 5.99
C LYS A 53 -4.86 -11.88 5.69
N ASN A 54 -4.32 -12.92 5.04
CA ASN A 54 -2.89 -12.99 4.73
C ASN A 54 -2.44 -11.84 3.83
N ILE A 55 -3.23 -11.50 2.80
CA ILE A 55 -2.92 -10.39 1.89
C ILE A 55 -2.84 -9.07 2.66
N LEU A 56 -3.80 -8.82 3.56
CA LEU A 56 -3.81 -7.59 4.36
C LEU A 56 -2.64 -7.54 5.33
N ASP A 57 -2.35 -8.65 6.02
CA ASP A 57 -1.21 -8.73 6.94
C ASP A 57 0.10 -8.40 6.20
N ASP A 58 0.35 -9.05 5.07
CA ASP A 58 1.55 -8.80 4.24
C ASP A 58 1.59 -7.36 3.71
N TYR A 59 0.45 -6.84 3.25
CA TYR A 59 0.34 -5.49 2.72
C TYR A 59 0.67 -4.42 3.76
N PHE A 60 0.14 -4.55 4.97
CA PHE A 60 0.37 -3.57 6.03
C PHE A 60 1.79 -3.65 6.61
N VAL A 61 2.42 -4.82 6.62
CA VAL A 61 3.85 -4.95 6.93
C VAL A 61 4.67 -4.13 5.93
N ASN A 62 4.42 -4.30 4.63
CA ASN A 62 5.11 -3.54 3.59
C ASN A 62 4.83 -2.04 3.68
N TYR A 63 3.57 -1.65 3.95
CA TYR A 63 3.19 -0.26 4.15
C TYR A 63 4.00 0.39 5.28
N ASN A 64 4.07 -0.25 6.45
CA ASN A 64 4.82 0.26 7.60
C ASN A 64 6.32 0.40 7.29
N MET A 65 6.91 -0.59 6.62
CA MET A 65 8.32 -0.52 6.21
C MET A 65 8.59 0.68 5.28
N VAL A 66 7.70 0.96 4.32
CA VAL A 66 7.84 2.13 3.43
C VAL A 66 7.76 3.44 4.21
N MET A 67 6.84 3.53 5.17
CA MET A 67 6.69 4.71 6.02
C MET A 67 7.96 4.95 6.86
N ASP A 68 8.50 3.90 7.48
CA ASP A 68 9.72 3.97 8.29
C ASP A 68 10.93 4.44 7.45
N ILE A 69 11.08 3.91 6.24
CA ILE A 69 12.17 4.31 5.32
C ILE A 69 12.05 5.78 4.93
N ILE A 70 10.84 6.25 4.63
CA ILE A 70 10.61 7.65 4.25
C ILE A 70 10.89 8.57 5.45
N GLU A 71 10.43 8.21 6.65
CA GLU A 71 10.70 8.98 7.86
C GLU A 71 12.20 9.08 8.16
N ILE A 72 12.95 8.00 7.94
CA ILE A 72 14.41 8.00 8.07
C ILE A 72 15.06 8.94 7.05
N ASN A 73 14.62 8.92 5.79
CA ASN A 73 15.16 9.80 4.75
C ASN A 73 14.88 11.28 5.05
N GLU A 74 13.66 11.61 5.48
CA GLU A 74 13.30 12.98 5.87
C GLU A 74 14.11 13.48 7.09
N LYS A 75 14.42 12.60 8.05
CA LYS A 75 15.27 12.93 9.20
C LYS A 75 16.74 13.14 8.80
N ASN A 76 17.24 12.39 7.82
CA ASN A 76 18.61 12.50 7.34
C ASN A 76 18.82 13.77 6.51
N ASP A 77 17.86 14.15 5.68
CA ASP A 77 17.91 15.39 4.90
C ASP A 77 17.97 16.63 5.82
N ASN A 78 17.24 16.60 6.95
CA ASN A 78 17.26 17.68 7.94
C ASN A 78 18.57 17.78 8.76
N LYS A 79 19.44 16.77 8.72
CA LYS A 79 20.76 16.82 9.38
C LYS A 79 21.86 17.41 8.52
N ILE A 80 21.70 17.43 7.19
CA ILE A 80 22.72 17.95 6.26
C ILE A 80 22.66 19.48 6.18
N ILE A 81 21.54 20.10 6.59
CA ILE A 81 21.31 21.56 6.54
C ILE A 81 21.53 22.23 7.93
N LYS A 82 22.31 21.64 8.84
CA LYS A 82 22.66 22.25 10.13
C LYS A 82 24.16 22.38 10.33
#